data_AF-A0A662STB6-F1
#
_entry.id   AF-A0A662STB6-F1
#
_cell.length_a   1.000
_cell.length_b   1.000
_cell.length_c   1.000
_cell.angle_alpha   90.00
_cell.angle_beta   90.00
_cell.angle_gamma   90.00
#
_symmetry.space_group_name_H-M   'P 1'
#
loop_
_entity.id
_entity.type
_entity.pdbx_description
1 polymer ?
#
loop_
_entity_poly.entity_id
_entity_poly.type
_entity_poly.pdbx_seq_one_letter_code
_entity_poly.pdbx_strand_id
1 'polypeptide(L)'
;MRRTGIASLPLHPGKAPPWLFKRMKRLSSLIVKAIVLEYGRKEFLRRISDPIWFQAMGCALGYDWHSSGLTTVLTGALREALSEEDLGIAVLGGKGRVSRKVPEEIAKLTSKYELSQQKIEALIRASRLSAKVDNAVLQDGYSLYHHAFFVTEEGYWAVVQQGMNPKIRLARRYHWLGENVSSFISEPHSGLISERVEEIVFDLTARSSNPAREVSVDLVNEGPNRLRRMFREATRGPLSKYLEEKPLPKYVEFPRKLNWEALRKAYEMSVSDFQELVEIRGFGPGTIRALALLAELVEGVEVSRKDPVRYSFAFGGKDGVPYPVDTSRMDKAISFMSDIVSWLEIKSEEKSQILKRLSEILPEKTR
;
A
#
# COMPACT_ATOMS: atom_id res chain seq x y z
N MET A 1 -14.89 13.09 -4.76
CA MET A 1 -15.25 11.68 -4.45
C MET A 1 -15.36 11.52 -2.94
N ARG A 2 -16.36 10.77 -2.44
CA ARG A 2 -16.67 10.66 -1.00
C ARG A 2 -15.87 9.51 -0.33
N ARG A 3 -15.69 9.61 0.99
CA ARG A 3 -14.85 8.74 1.84
C ARG A 3 -15.65 7.52 2.35
N THR A 4 -14.97 6.44 2.74
CA THR A 4 -15.57 5.14 3.13
C THR A 4 -14.79 4.36 4.25
N GLY A 5 -14.39 4.96 5.43
CA GLY A 5 -13.70 4.31 6.60
C GLY A 5 -13.60 4.69 8.17
N ILE A 6 -13.59 3.80 9.26
CA ILE A 6 -12.69 2.85 10.11
C ILE A 6 -12.82 1.23 10.20
N ALA A 7 -11.78 0.39 10.01
CA ALA A 7 -11.69 -1.08 9.74
C ALA A 7 -10.41 -1.61 10.38
N SER A 8 -10.61 -2.43 11.39
CA SER A 8 -9.60 -2.71 12.39
C SER A 8 -8.50 -3.66 11.88
N LEU A 9 -7.23 -3.27 12.07
CA LEU A 9 -6.02 -4.04 11.72
C LEU A 9 -4.99 -3.98 12.88
N PRO A 10 -5.37 -4.41 14.09
CA PRO A 10 -4.51 -4.41 15.27
C PRO A 10 -3.37 -5.41 15.10
N LEU A 11 -2.20 -5.07 15.65
CA LEU A 11 -1.00 -5.90 15.59
C LEU A 11 -1.13 -7.13 16.52
N HIS A 12 -1.52 -8.26 15.95
CA HIS A 12 -1.60 -9.54 16.66
C HIS A 12 -0.26 -10.31 16.65
N PRO A 13 0.25 -10.76 17.81
CA PRO A 13 1.37 -11.69 17.88
C PRO A 13 0.90 -13.12 17.58
N GLY A 14 1.47 -13.77 16.55
CA GLY A 14 1.16 -15.16 16.25
C GLY A 14 1.66 -15.65 14.89
N LYS A 15 1.44 -16.93 14.61
CA LYS A 15 1.54 -17.53 13.27
C LYS A 15 0.24 -18.26 12.99
N ALA A 16 -0.20 -18.26 11.73
CA ALA A 16 -1.31 -19.11 11.30
C ALA A 16 -0.98 -20.59 11.60
N PRO A 17 -1.88 -21.37 12.21
CA PRO A 17 -1.65 -22.79 12.43
C PRO A 17 -1.39 -23.53 11.11
N PRO A 18 -0.45 -24.48 11.03
CA PRO A 18 -0.12 -25.17 9.78
C PRO A 18 -1.32 -25.87 9.13
N TRP A 19 -2.24 -26.42 9.93
CA TRP A 19 -3.47 -27.04 9.44
C TRP A 19 -4.41 -26.04 8.75
N LEU A 20 -4.51 -24.81 9.28
CA LEU A 20 -5.33 -23.75 8.69
C LEU A 20 -4.67 -23.27 7.40
N PHE A 21 -3.38 -22.98 7.44
CA PHE A 21 -2.63 -22.50 6.29
C PHE A 21 -2.69 -23.49 5.11
N LYS A 22 -2.59 -24.81 5.36
CA LYS A 22 -2.78 -25.85 4.33
C LYS A 22 -4.17 -25.80 3.68
N ARG A 23 -5.23 -25.54 4.46
CA ARG A 23 -6.60 -25.34 3.94
C ARG A 23 -6.73 -24.03 3.17
N MET A 24 -6.17 -22.94 3.69
CA MET A 24 -6.14 -21.63 3.03
C MET A 24 -5.49 -21.72 1.65
N LYS A 25 -4.34 -22.39 1.53
CA LYS A 25 -3.64 -22.61 0.26
C LYS A 25 -4.51 -23.35 -0.76
N ARG A 26 -5.10 -24.49 -0.38
CA ARG A 26 -6.00 -25.27 -1.25
C ARG A 26 -7.21 -24.46 -1.71
N LEU A 27 -7.92 -23.80 -0.79
CA LEU A 27 -9.09 -22.98 -1.12
C LEU A 27 -8.71 -21.73 -1.93
N SER A 28 -7.52 -21.15 -1.70
CA SER A 28 -7.00 -20.02 -2.49
C SER A 28 -6.79 -20.42 -3.95
N SER A 29 -6.16 -21.57 -4.21
CA SER A 29 -6.02 -22.12 -5.57
C SER A 29 -7.40 -22.21 -6.26
N LEU A 30 -8.36 -22.86 -5.61
CA LEU A 30 -9.71 -23.06 -6.17
C LEU A 30 -10.43 -21.74 -6.48
N ILE A 31 -10.41 -20.78 -5.56
CA ILE A 31 -11.03 -19.45 -5.75
C ILE A 31 -10.36 -18.69 -6.90
N VAL A 32 -9.02 -18.65 -6.94
CA VAL A 32 -8.31 -17.93 -8.02
C VAL A 32 -8.51 -18.62 -9.36
N LYS A 33 -8.51 -19.96 -9.40
CA LYS A 33 -8.79 -20.75 -10.61
C LYS A 33 -10.17 -20.45 -11.19
N ALA A 34 -11.21 -20.48 -10.36
CA ALA A 34 -12.56 -20.10 -10.78
C ALA A 34 -12.61 -18.66 -11.33
N ILE A 35 -11.97 -17.71 -10.65
CA ILE A 35 -11.92 -16.31 -11.12
C ILE A 35 -11.18 -16.16 -12.45
N VAL A 36 -10.05 -16.84 -12.62
CA VAL A 36 -9.21 -16.74 -13.83
C VAL A 36 -9.87 -17.40 -15.02
N LEU A 37 -10.57 -18.52 -14.83
CA LEU A 37 -11.30 -19.19 -15.91
C LEU A 37 -12.53 -18.39 -16.36
N GLU A 38 -13.34 -17.88 -15.43
CA GLU A 38 -14.59 -17.18 -15.76
C GLU A 38 -14.41 -15.70 -16.15
N TYR A 39 -13.42 -15.02 -15.57
CA TYR A 39 -13.25 -13.56 -15.72
C TYR A 39 -11.84 -13.10 -16.13
N GLY A 40 -10.87 -14.01 -16.21
CA GLY A 40 -9.50 -13.70 -16.60
C GLY A 40 -8.63 -13.07 -15.51
N ARG A 41 -7.32 -13.02 -15.80
CA ARG A 41 -6.27 -12.62 -14.84
C ARG A 41 -6.32 -11.15 -14.42
N LYS A 42 -6.70 -10.26 -15.34
CA LYS A 42 -6.90 -8.82 -15.04
C LYS A 42 -7.95 -8.62 -13.95
N GLU A 43 -9.03 -9.39 -14.00
CA GLU A 43 -10.12 -9.25 -13.05
C GLU A 43 -9.72 -9.78 -11.66
N PHE A 44 -8.91 -10.85 -11.59
CA PHE A 44 -8.24 -11.22 -10.34
C PHE A 44 -7.36 -10.09 -9.78
N LEU A 45 -6.58 -9.40 -10.62
CA LEU A 45 -5.76 -8.27 -10.16
C LEU A 45 -6.60 -7.09 -9.64
N ARG A 46 -7.68 -6.74 -10.34
CA ARG A 46 -8.64 -5.72 -9.88
C ARG A 46 -9.20 -6.08 -8.51
N ARG A 47 -9.62 -7.33 -8.34
CA ARG A 47 -10.16 -7.88 -7.08
C ARG A 47 -9.13 -7.89 -5.95
N ILE A 48 -7.90 -8.35 -6.16
CA ILE A 48 -6.86 -8.35 -5.11
C ILE A 48 -6.38 -6.92 -4.76
N SER A 49 -6.50 -5.98 -5.70
CA SER A 49 -6.26 -4.55 -5.48
C SER A 49 -7.44 -3.81 -4.82
N ASP A 50 -8.61 -4.43 -4.71
CA ASP A 50 -9.75 -3.90 -3.97
C ASP A 50 -9.57 -4.25 -2.47
N PRO A 51 -9.51 -3.24 -1.58
CA PRO A 51 -9.20 -3.50 -0.18
C PRO A 51 -10.29 -4.27 0.58
N ILE A 52 -11.56 -4.18 0.15
CA ILE A 52 -12.71 -4.87 0.75
C ILE A 52 -12.77 -6.31 0.22
N TRP A 53 -12.58 -6.51 -1.08
CA TRP A 53 -12.57 -7.86 -1.66
C TRP A 53 -11.40 -8.69 -1.13
N PHE A 54 -10.20 -8.11 -1.04
CA PHE A 54 -9.03 -8.75 -0.40
C PHE A 54 -9.33 -9.20 1.03
N GLN A 55 -10.09 -8.36 1.76
CA GLN A 55 -10.50 -8.63 3.13
C GLN A 55 -11.52 -9.78 3.22
N ALA A 56 -12.54 -9.75 2.36
CA ALA A 56 -13.54 -10.82 2.23
C ALA A 56 -12.91 -12.17 1.83
N MET A 57 -11.90 -12.16 0.94
CA MET A 57 -11.14 -13.37 0.60
C MET A 57 -10.42 -13.95 1.81
N GLY A 58 -9.78 -13.12 2.63
CA GLY A 58 -9.12 -13.57 3.86
C GLY A 58 -10.09 -14.25 4.84
N CYS A 59 -11.31 -13.72 4.96
CA CYS A 59 -12.35 -14.27 5.84
C CYS A 59 -13.02 -15.53 5.29
N ALA A 60 -13.26 -15.61 3.98
CA ALA A 60 -13.70 -16.84 3.31
C ALA A 60 -12.70 -17.99 3.56
N LEU A 61 -11.40 -17.68 3.57
CA LEU A 61 -10.33 -18.62 3.86
C LEU A 61 -10.16 -18.94 5.37
N GLY A 62 -10.99 -18.35 6.24
CA GLY A 62 -11.03 -18.65 7.66
C GLY A 62 -10.06 -17.85 8.53
N TYR A 63 -9.68 -16.64 8.09
CA TYR A 63 -8.89 -15.70 8.89
C TYR A 63 -9.76 -14.55 9.41
N ASP A 64 -9.49 -14.08 10.63
CA ASP A 64 -10.33 -13.05 11.26
C ASP A 64 -10.28 -11.72 10.52
N TRP A 65 -11.44 -11.06 10.40
CA TRP A 65 -11.57 -9.78 9.72
C TRP A 65 -10.70 -8.70 10.37
N HIS A 66 -10.59 -8.70 11.70
CA HIS A 66 -9.85 -7.68 12.46
C HIS A 66 -8.40 -8.08 12.77
N SER A 67 -7.67 -8.58 11.77
CA SER A 67 -6.30 -9.05 11.97
C SER A 67 -5.26 -8.43 11.03
N SER A 68 -4.24 -7.75 11.58
CA SER A 68 -3.04 -7.37 10.83
C SER A 68 -2.28 -8.58 10.26
N GLY A 69 -2.56 -9.78 10.78
CA GLY A 69 -2.01 -11.03 10.27
C GLY A 69 -2.59 -11.41 8.90
N LEU A 70 -3.86 -11.07 8.65
CA LEU A 70 -4.62 -11.46 7.45
C LEU A 70 -3.86 -11.10 6.18
N THR A 71 -3.39 -9.85 6.05
CA THR A 71 -2.63 -9.41 4.87
C THR A 71 -1.44 -10.32 4.61
N THR A 72 -0.62 -10.58 5.64
CA THR A 72 0.62 -11.35 5.48
C THR A 72 0.40 -12.85 5.28
N VAL A 73 -0.71 -13.38 5.80
CA VAL A 73 -1.06 -14.81 5.71
C VAL A 73 -1.78 -15.09 4.39
N LEU A 74 -2.73 -14.24 3.98
CA LEU A 74 -3.42 -14.34 2.70
C LEU A 74 -2.44 -14.26 1.52
N THR A 75 -1.54 -13.27 1.52
CA THR A 75 -0.49 -13.18 0.48
C THR A 75 0.45 -14.38 0.50
N GLY A 76 0.71 -14.97 1.67
CA GLY A 76 1.53 -16.18 1.79
C GLY A 76 0.82 -17.41 1.21
N ALA A 77 -0.47 -17.60 1.54
CA ALA A 77 -1.29 -18.68 1.01
C ALA A 77 -1.49 -18.55 -0.50
N LEU A 78 -1.73 -17.34 -1.01
CA LEU A 78 -1.80 -17.03 -2.44
C LEU A 78 -0.47 -17.29 -3.15
N ARG A 79 0.66 -16.86 -2.56
CA ARG A 79 2.00 -17.11 -3.12
C ARG A 79 2.30 -18.59 -3.25
N GLU A 80 1.99 -19.39 -2.23
CA GLU A 80 2.20 -20.83 -2.32
C GLU A 80 1.20 -21.51 -3.28
N ALA A 81 -0.08 -21.15 -3.25
CA ALA A 81 -1.09 -21.72 -4.14
C ALA A 81 -0.74 -21.46 -5.62
N LEU A 82 -0.42 -20.22 -5.97
CA LEU A 82 -0.10 -19.81 -7.34
C LEU A 82 1.34 -20.17 -7.77
N SER A 83 2.13 -20.79 -6.88
CA SER A 83 3.40 -21.43 -7.24
C SER A 83 3.25 -22.90 -7.65
N GLU A 84 2.16 -23.56 -7.24
CA GLU A 84 1.84 -24.96 -7.58
C GLU A 84 0.85 -25.07 -8.75
N GLU A 85 0.11 -24.01 -9.05
CA GLU A 85 -0.84 -23.93 -10.16
C GLU A 85 -0.27 -23.13 -11.34
N ASP A 86 -0.57 -23.54 -12.58
CA ASP A 86 -0.23 -22.76 -13.77
C ASP A 86 -1.41 -21.90 -14.26
N LEU A 87 -1.71 -20.85 -13.50
CA LEU A 87 -2.77 -19.88 -13.82
C LEU A 87 -2.25 -18.62 -14.53
N GLY A 88 -0.97 -18.60 -14.94
CA GLY A 88 -0.33 -17.41 -15.52
C GLY A 88 -0.24 -16.21 -14.57
N ILE A 89 -0.23 -16.45 -13.26
CA ILE A 89 -0.10 -15.42 -12.21
C ILE A 89 0.98 -15.84 -11.21
N ALA A 90 1.85 -14.90 -10.84
CA ALA A 90 2.84 -15.05 -9.77
C ALA A 90 2.59 -14.02 -8.65
N VAL A 91 2.86 -14.42 -7.41
CA VAL A 91 2.87 -13.53 -6.24
C VAL A 91 4.27 -13.51 -5.65
N LEU A 92 4.87 -12.34 -5.64
CA LEU A 92 6.27 -12.14 -5.25
C LEU A 92 6.33 -11.37 -3.93
N GLY A 93 7.43 -11.54 -3.19
CA GLY A 93 7.68 -10.83 -1.94
C GLY A 93 7.01 -11.46 -0.73
N GLY A 94 6.73 -10.62 0.27
CA GLY A 94 6.24 -11.06 1.57
C GLY A 94 6.67 -10.12 2.70
N LYS A 95 6.78 -10.67 3.91
CA LYS A 95 7.10 -9.92 5.14
C LYS A 95 8.60 -9.76 5.40
N GLY A 96 8.97 -8.68 6.08
CA GLY A 96 10.31 -8.46 6.63
C GLY A 96 11.39 -8.42 5.54
N ARG A 97 12.37 -9.32 5.59
CA ARG A 97 13.47 -9.36 4.59
C ARG A 97 12.99 -9.82 3.20
N VAL A 98 11.86 -10.54 3.10
CA VAL A 98 11.37 -11.08 1.82
C VAL A 98 10.79 -9.97 0.93
N SER A 99 10.20 -8.92 1.49
CA SER A 99 9.71 -7.75 0.73
C SER A 99 10.77 -7.13 -0.18
N ARG A 100 12.03 -7.15 0.24
CA ARG A 100 13.16 -6.55 -0.46
C ARG A 100 13.67 -7.37 -1.64
N LYS A 101 13.26 -8.64 -1.74
CA LYS A 101 13.67 -9.56 -2.82
C LYS A 101 12.83 -9.44 -4.07
N VAL A 102 11.71 -8.71 -4.05
CA VAL A 102 10.80 -8.63 -5.22
C VAL A 102 11.51 -8.24 -6.52
N PRO A 103 12.45 -7.28 -6.58
CA PRO A 103 13.22 -7.01 -7.80
C PRO A 103 14.00 -8.22 -8.34
N GLU A 104 14.58 -9.04 -7.46
CA GLU A 104 15.31 -10.27 -7.81
C GLU A 104 14.34 -11.40 -8.23
N GLU A 105 13.14 -11.43 -7.65
CA GLU A 105 12.09 -12.39 -8.01
C GLU A 105 11.43 -12.03 -9.35
N ILE A 106 11.21 -10.74 -9.65
CA ILE A 106 10.71 -10.26 -10.95
C ILE A 106 11.72 -10.58 -12.05
N ALA A 107 13.01 -10.33 -11.82
CA ALA A 107 14.06 -10.62 -12.81
C ALA A 107 14.14 -12.11 -13.21
N LYS A 108 13.63 -13.02 -12.37
CA LYS A 108 13.56 -14.47 -12.64
C LYS A 108 12.29 -14.89 -13.40
N LEU A 109 11.33 -14.00 -13.62
CA LEU A 109 10.11 -14.33 -14.36
C LEU A 109 10.37 -14.59 -15.85
N THR A 110 11.50 -14.14 -16.40
CA THR A 110 11.92 -14.44 -17.78
C THR A 110 12.09 -15.93 -18.06
N SER A 111 12.28 -16.78 -17.03
CA SER A 111 12.31 -18.24 -17.19
C SER A 111 10.94 -18.91 -17.04
N LYS A 112 9.86 -18.15 -16.78
CA LYS A 112 8.48 -18.67 -16.64
C LYS A 112 7.51 -18.02 -17.63
N TYR A 113 7.69 -16.74 -17.95
CA TYR A 113 6.80 -15.93 -18.78
C TYR A 113 7.59 -15.24 -19.89
N GLU A 114 6.97 -15.10 -21.07
CA GLU A 114 7.55 -14.46 -22.26
C GLU A 114 7.54 -12.92 -22.18
N LEU A 115 8.03 -12.39 -21.05
CA LEU A 115 8.12 -10.96 -20.78
C LEU A 115 9.41 -10.38 -21.36
N SER A 116 9.29 -9.32 -22.16
CA SER A 116 10.45 -8.60 -22.68
C SER A 116 11.27 -7.94 -21.56
N GLN A 117 12.57 -7.75 -21.79
CA GLN A 117 13.47 -7.11 -20.82
C GLN A 117 12.96 -5.72 -20.36
N GLN A 118 12.44 -4.91 -21.29
CA GLN A 118 11.81 -3.62 -20.98
C GLN A 118 10.60 -3.76 -20.04
N LYS A 119 9.79 -4.81 -20.23
CA LYS A 119 8.62 -5.09 -19.37
C LYS A 119 9.06 -5.54 -17.97
N ILE A 120 10.10 -6.36 -17.87
CA ILE A 120 10.73 -6.76 -16.60
C ILE A 120 11.27 -5.54 -15.84
N GLU A 121 11.97 -4.64 -16.52
CA GLU A 121 12.48 -3.40 -15.94
C GLU A 121 11.35 -2.46 -15.46
N ALA A 122 10.28 -2.33 -16.24
CA ALA A 122 9.09 -1.58 -15.85
C ALA A 122 8.40 -2.17 -14.60
N LEU A 123 8.32 -3.50 -14.48
CA LEU A 123 7.78 -4.19 -13.30
C LEU A 123 8.69 -4.00 -12.07
N ILE A 124 10.02 -4.08 -12.24
CA ILE A 124 10.99 -3.77 -11.17
C ILE A 124 10.86 -2.32 -10.71
N ARG A 125 10.71 -1.37 -11.64
CA ARG A 125 10.50 0.06 -11.35
C ARG A 125 9.18 0.27 -10.60
N ALA A 126 8.08 -0.32 -11.06
CA ALA A 126 6.78 -0.28 -10.39
C ALA A 126 6.85 -0.81 -8.95
N SER A 127 7.47 -1.98 -8.74
CA SER A 127 7.67 -2.55 -7.40
C SER A 127 8.53 -1.68 -6.48
N ARG A 128 9.51 -0.93 -7.02
CA ARG A 128 10.37 -0.06 -6.22
C ARG A 128 9.65 1.24 -5.88
N LEU A 129 8.93 1.83 -6.84
CA LEU A 129 8.17 3.05 -6.67
C LEU A 129 7.01 2.85 -5.68
N SER A 130 6.21 1.79 -5.81
CA SER A 130 5.10 1.54 -4.87
C SER A 130 5.58 1.46 -3.42
N ALA A 131 6.73 0.80 -3.18
CA ALA A 131 7.32 0.65 -1.86
C ALA A 131 8.04 1.92 -1.35
N LYS A 132 8.56 2.75 -2.25
CA LYS A 132 9.11 4.07 -1.87
C LYS A 132 8.00 5.08 -1.57
N VAL A 133 6.93 5.08 -2.33
CA VAL A 133 5.80 6.00 -2.13
C VAL A 133 5.13 5.74 -0.79
N ASP A 134 4.77 4.49 -0.50
CA ASP A 134 4.09 4.09 0.74
C ASP A 134 4.94 4.25 2.01
N ASN A 135 6.26 4.36 1.86
CA ASN A 135 7.18 4.49 2.99
C ASN A 135 7.78 5.89 3.15
N ALA A 136 7.90 6.68 2.07
CA ALA A 136 8.68 7.92 2.03
C ALA A 136 7.99 9.13 1.38
N VAL A 137 6.96 8.95 0.56
CA VAL A 137 6.19 10.07 -0.03
C VAL A 137 4.92 10.31 0.77
N LEU A 138 4.17 9.23 1.06
CA LEU A 138 3.17 9.23 2.11
C LEU A 138 3.85 8.98 3.45
N GLN A 139 3.74 9.92 4.39
CA GLN A 139 4.42 9.87 5.69
C GLN A 139 3.39 9.98 6.82
N ASP A 140 2.72 8.86 7.08
CA ASP A 140 1.59 8.69 8.01
C ASP A 140 1.97 8.04 9.36
N GLY A 141 3.26 7.80 9.58
CA GLY A 141 3.78 7.16 10.79
C GLY A 141 3.83 5.64 10.75
N TYR A 142 3.41 4.99 9.66
CA TYR A 142 3.51 3.54 9.48
C TYR A 142 4.75 3.18 8.64
N SER A 143 5.66 2.36 9.19
CA SER A 143 6.83 1.88 8.45
C SER A 143 6.51 0.63 7.65
N LEU A 144 6.89 0.56 6.38
CA LEU A 144 6.59 -0.59 5.51
C LEU A 144 7.24 -1.89 6.03
N TYR A 145 6.41 -2.91 6.25
CA TYR A 145 6.82 -4.21 6.79
C TYR A 145 6.61 -5.36 5.79
N HIS A 146 5.61 -5.25 4.92
CA HIS A 146 5.21 -6.29 3.99
C HIS A 146 4.93 -5.69 2.62
N HIS A 147 5.39 -6.38 1.57
CA HIS A 147 5.18 -6.03 0.17
C HIS A 147 4.93 -7.30 -0.62
N ALA A 148 3.71 -7.44 -1.15
CA ALA A 148 3.32 -8.50 -2.07
C ALA A 148 3.04 -7.90 -3.45
N PHE A 149 3.78 -8.38 -4.46
CA PHE A 149 3.67 -7.93 -5.84
C PHE A 149 3.04 -9.04 -6.69
N PHE A 150 1.83 -8.80 -7.16
CA PHE A 150 1.07 -9.72 -8.02
C PHE A 150 1.35 -9.35 -9.47
N VAL A 151 1.64 -10.34 -10.31
CA VAL A 151 1.96 -10.12 -11.72
C VAL A 151 1.49 -11.27 -12.59
N THR A 152 0.97 -10.96 -13.77
CA THR A 152 0.49 -11.94 -14.75
C THR A 152 1.55 -12.24 -15.81
N GLU A 153 1.37 -13.29 -16.61
CA GLU A 153 2.26 -13.64 -17.72
C GLU A 153 2.31 -12.56 -18.83
N GLU A 154 1.24 -11.77 -18.99
CA GLU A 154 1.20 -10.59 -19.87
C GLU A 154 1.80 -9.33 -19.18
N GLY A 155 2.22 -9.46 -17.93
CA GLY A 155 2.82 -8.41 -17.12
C GLY A 155 1.86 -7.30 -16.71
N TYR A 156 0.57 -7.59 -16.52
CA TYR A 156 -0.29 -6.76 -15.68
C TYR A 156 0.09 -6.97 -14.21
N TRP A 157 -0.09 -5.96 -13.37
CA TRP A 157 0.36 -6.05 -11.97
C TRP A 157 -0.58 -5.35 -10.98
N ALA A 158 -0.53 -5.81 -9.73
CA ALA A 158 -1.13 -5.18 -8.56
C ALA A 158 -0.19 -5.32 -7.36
N VAL A 159 -0.31 -4.44 -6.38
CA VAL A 159 0.51 -4.49 -5.16
C VAL A 159 -0.37 -4.40 -3.92
N VAL A 160 -0.10 -5.25 -2.94
CA VAL A 160 -0.67 -5.16 -1.60
C VAL A 160 0.47 -5.01 -0.59
N GLN A 161 0.45 -3.92 0.16
CA GLN A 161 1.50 -3.53 1.09
C GLN A 161 0.93 -3.32 2.50
N GLN A 162 1.73 -3.59 3.53
CA GLN A 162 1.35 -3.30 4.92
C GLN A 162 2.46 -2.55 5.65
N GLY A 163 2.12 -1.35 6.11
CA GLY A 163 2.88 -0.58 7.08
C GLY A 163 2.46 -0.91 8.51
N MET A 164 3.37 -0.73 9.46
CA MET A 164 3.11 -0.92 10.90
C MET A 164 3.53 0.32 11.68
N ASN A 165 2.73 0.69 12.68
CA ASN A 165 3.10 1.68 13.68
C ASN A 165 3.16 0.99 15.06
N PRO A 166 4.35 0.54 15.51
CA PRO A 166 4.49 -0.22 16.76
C PRO A 166 4.10 0.55 18.02
N LYS A 167 4.09 1.89 17.99
CA LYS A 167 3.78 2.73 19.15
C LYS A 167 2.30 2.65 19.52
N ILE A 168 1.43 2.70 18.52
CA ILE A 168 -0.03 2.62 18.66
C ILE A 168 -0.57 1.20 18.42
N ARG A 169 0.31 0.26 18.05
CA ARG A 169 0.01 -1.15 17.75
C ARG A 169 -1.01 -1.36 16.62
N LEU A 170 -1.00 -0.49 15.62
CA LEU A 170 -1.85 -0.60 14.42
C LEU A 170 -1.03 -0.96 13.18
N ALA A 171 -1.69 -1.60 12.21
CA ALA A 171 -1.24 -1.71 10.84
C ALA A 171 -2.09 -0.84 9.88
N ARG A 172 -1.51 -0.57 8.72
CA ARG A 172 -2.14 0.18 7.62
C ARG A 172 -1.84 -0.57 6.32
N ARG A 173 -2.84 -0.79 5.48
CA ARG A 173 -2.75 -1.58 4.25
C ARG A 173 -2.95 -0.68 3.04
N TYR A 174 -2.02 -0.75 2.10
CA TYR A 174 -1.99 0.04 0.87
C TYR A 174 -2.19 -0.89 -0.32
N HIS A 175 -3.09 -0.54 -1.23
CA HIS A 175 -3.37 -1.29 -2.45
C HIS A 175 -3.09 -0.43 -3.68
N TRP A 176 -2.54 -1.08 -4.69
CA TRP A 176 -2.23 -0.52 -6.00
C TRP A 176 -2.74 -1.45 -7.09
N LEU A 177 -3.22 -0.87 -8.19
CA LEU A 177 -3.54 -1.58 -9.43
C LEU A 177 -2.82 -0.89 -10.57
N GLY A 178 -1.96 -1.60 -11.30
CA GLY A 178 -1.15 -1.02 -12.38
C GLY A 178 -1.98 -0.38 -13.50
N GLU A 179 -3.20 -0.86 -13.73
CA GLU A 179 -4.19 -0.29 -14.67
C GLU A 179 -4.60 1.15 -14.29
N ASN A 180 -4.54 1.52 -13.01
CA ASN A 180 -4.98 2.82 -12.50
C ASN A 180 -3.83 3.82 -12.27
N VAL A 181 -2.57 3.39 -12.39
CA VAL A 181 -1.40 4.23 -12.07
C VAL A 181 -1.02 5.09 -13.28
N SER A 182 -1.53 6.32 -13.33
CA SER A 182 -1.09 7.37 -14.26
C SER A 182 0.12 8.16 -13.75
N SER A 183 0.34 8.18 -12.44
CA SER A 183 1.52 8.74 -11.78
C SER A 183 1.80 7.94 -10.50
N PHE A 184 3.06 7.64 -10.19
CA PHE A 184 3.39 7.00 -8.91
C PHE A 184 3.37 7.98 -7.73
N ILE A 185 3.48 9.28 -7.99
CA ILE A 185 3.63 10.33 -6.96
C ILE A 185 2.37 11.17 -6.75
N SER A 186 1.28 10.91 -7.48
CA SER A 186 0.01 11.63 -7.34
C SER A 186 -1.19 10.70 -7.16
N GLU A 187 -1.71 10.64 -5.94
CA GLU A 187 -2.89 9.86 -5.50
C GLU A 187 -2.99 8.43 -6.08
N PRO A 188 -1.91 7.62 -6.07
CA PRO A 188 -1.77 6.44 -6.92
C PRO A 188 -2.55 5.20 -6.45
N HIS A 189 -3.01 5.18 -5.19
CA HIS A 189 -3.59 4.00 -4.57
C HIS A 189 -4.98 3.66 -5.14
N SER A 190 -5.19 2.38 -5.45
CA SER A 190 -6.54 1.83 -5.64
C SER A 190 -7.33 1.85 -4.33
N GLY A 191 -6.62 1.71 -3.20
CA GLY A 191 -7.20 1.94 -1.89
C GLY A 191 -6.21 1.87 -0.74
N LEU A 192 -6.64 2.42 0.40
CA LEU A 192 -5.85 2.50 1.62
C LEU A 192 -6.78 2.23 2.81
N ILE A 193 -6.47 1.18 3.58
CA ILE A 193 -7.15 0.77 4.81
C ILE A 193 -6.31 1.12 6.04
N SER A 194 -6.93 1.67 7.07
CA SER A 194 -6.33 1.83 8.39
C SER A 194 -7.42 1.97 9.45
N GLU A 195 -7.31 1.20 10.52
CA GLU A 195 -8.22 1.26 11.68
C GLU A 195 -8.46 2.65 12.24
N ARG A 196 -7.48 3.55 12.08
CA ARG A 196 -7.55 4.92 12.55
C ARG A 196 -7.22 5.86 11.41
N VAL A 197 -7.99 6.93 11.30
CA VAL A 197 -7.61 8.13 10.56
C VAL A 197 -6.70 8.94 11.47
N GLU A 198 -5.47 9.21 11.02
CA GLU A 198 -4.55 10.07 11.76
C GLU A 198 -4.94 11.55 11.58
N GLU A 199 -4.81 12.34 12.64
CA GLU A 199 -5.19 13.76 12.62
C GLU A 199 -4.33 14.60 11.67
N ILE A 200 -3.03 14.27 11.57
CA ILE A 200 -2.04 14.97 10.76
C ILE A 200 -1.14 13.95 10.06
N VAL A 201 -1.22 13.87 8.73
CA VAL A 201 -0.34 13.05 7.88
C VAL A 201 0.41 13.95 6.93
N PHE A 202 1.69 13.70 6.67
CA PHE A 202 2.41 14.44 5.64
C PHE A 202 2.29 13.70 4.30
N ASP A 203 1.27 14.10 3.54
CA ASP A 203 0.89 13.44 2.29
C ASP A 203 1.44 14.20 1.08
N LEU A 204 2.65 13.85 0.65
CA LEU A 204 3.19 14.33 -0.64
C LEU A 204 2.58 13.61 -1.85
N THR A 205 1.66 12.66 -1.67
CA THR A 205 0.92 12.05 -2.80
C THR A 205 -0.33 12.84 -3.18
N ALA A 206 -0.91 13.63 -2.26
CA ALA A 206 -2.06 14.47 -2.57
C ALA A 206 -1.81 15.41 -3.76
N ARG A 207 -2.83 15.64 -4.59
CA ARG A 207 -2.73 16.61 -5.70
C ARG A 207 -2.41 18.02 -5.22
N SER A 208 -2.94 18.44 -4.07
CA SER A 208 -2.67 19.75 -3.46
C SER A 208 -1.20 19.95 -3.09
N SER A 209 -0.45 18.87 -2.85
CA SER A 209 0.99 18.93 -2.52
C SER A 209 1.90 19.11 -3.75
N ASN A 210 1.34 19.40 -4.95
CA ASN A 210 2.14 19.54 -6.17
C ASN A 210 3.18 20.68 -6.10
N PRO A 211 2.84 21.91 -5.65
CA PRO A 211 3.83 22.99 -5.58
C PRO A 211 5.00 22.64 -4.65
N ALA A 212 4.73 21.94 -3.54
CA ALA A 212 5.78 21.46 -2.65
C ALA A 212 6.68 20.38 -3.27
N ARG A 213 6.16 19.56 -4.21
CA ARG A 213 6.96 18.60 -4.99
C ARG A 213 7.84 19.31 -6.02
N GLU A 214 7.30 20.32 -6.71
CA GLU A 214 8.03 21.12 -7.71
C GLU A 214 9.18 21.90 -7.06
N VAL A 215 8.89 22.68 -6.01
CA VAL A 215 9.92 23.40 -5.24
C VAL A 215 10.94 22.44 -4.61
N SER A 216 10.55 21.20 -4.24
CA SER A 216 11.52 20.19 -3.76
C SER A 216 12.53 19.76 -4.84
N VAL A 217 12.18 19.83 -6.13
CA VAL A 217 13.09 19.60 -7.26
C VAL A 217 13.99 20.82 -7.46
N ASP A 218 13.41 22.03 -7.45
CA ASP A 218 14.16 23.28 -7.58
C ASP A 218 15.23 23.41 -6.49
N LEU A 219 14.88 23.16 -5.21
CA LEU A 219 15.80 23.17 -4.07
C LEU A 219 16.98 22.18 -4.19
N VAL A 220 16.83 21.10 -4.97
CA VAL A 220 17.92 20.18 -5.27
C VAL A 220 18.77 20.73 -6.44
N ASN A 221 18.12 21.26 -7.47
CA ASN A 221 18.75 21.85 -8.65
C ASN A 221 19.45 23.19 -8.36
N GLU A 222 19.16 23.86 -7.23
CA GLU A 222 19.94 24.98 -6.68
C GLU A 222 21.34 24.59 -6.16
N GLY A 223 21.60 23.28 -6.04
CA GLY A 223 22.91 22.74 -5.72
C GLY A 223 23.18 22.53 -4.22
N PRO A 224 24.03 21.53 -3.89
CA PRO A 224 24.17 21.02 -2.52
C PRO A 224 24.70 22.06 -1.52
N ASN A 225 25.44 23.08 -1.96
CA ASN A 225 25.97 24.13 -1.09
C ASN A 225 24.90 25.12 -0.63
N ARG A 226 23.99 25.52 -1.53
CA ARG A 226 22.86 26.40 -1.18
C ARG A 226 21.86 25.66 -0.27
N LEU A 227 21.52 24.43 -0.64
CA LEU A 227 20.66 23.57 0.18
C LEU A 227 21.24 23.29 1.59
N ARG A 228 22.57 23.10 1.72
CA ARG A 228 23.25 22.97 3.03
C ARG A 228 23.09 24.22 3.90
N ARG A 229 23.17 25.42 3.31
CA ARG A 229 22.98 26.68 4.04
C ARG A 229 21.54 26.80 4.56
N MET A 230 20.56 26.58 3.69
CA MET A 230 19.13 26.65 4.03
C MET A 230 18.75 25.61 5.10
N PHE A 231 19.23 24.37 4.97
CA PHE A 231 19.06 23.33 5.99
C PHE A 231 19.68 23.70 7.35
N ARG A 232 20.84 24.36 7.36
CA ARG A 232 21.48 24.86 8.59
C ARG A 232 20.66 26.01 9.22
N GLU A 233 20.12 26.91 8.40
CA GLU A 233 19.28 28.02 8.86
C GLU A 233 17.95 27.52 9.45
N ALA A 234 17.31 26.55 8.81
CA ALA A 234 16.11 25.89 9.32
C ALA A 234 16.33 25.09 10.61
N THR A 235 17.52 24.52 10.82
CA THR A 235 17.80 23.67 12.00
C THR A 235 18.46 24.38 13.19
N ARG A 236 19.17 25.49 12.96
CA ARG A 236 19.98 26.19 13.96
C ARG A 236 20.08 27.71 13.77
N GLY A 237 19.47 28.25 12.73
CA GLY A 237 19.48 29.69 12.43
C GLY A 237 18.13 30.35 12.72
N PRO A 238 17.94 31.60 12.26
CA PRO A 238 16.71 32.36 12.53
C PRO A 238 15.43 31.66 12.06
N LEU A 239 15.52 30.81 11.03
CA LEU A 239 14.37 30.12 10.47
C LEU A 239 13.84 28.96 11.33
N SER A 240 14.58 28.49 12.36
CA SER A 240 14.12 27.38 13.20
C SER A 240 12.83 27.71 13.97
N LYS A 241 12.62 28.97 14.31
CA LYS A 241 11.43 29.46 15.03
C LYS A 241 10.13 29.14 14.28
N TYR A 242 10.09 29.34 12.97
CA TYR A 242 8.93 29.03 12.13
C TYR A 242 8.61 27.53 12.06
N LEU A 243 9.59 26.65 12.34
CA LEU A 243 9.37 25.21 12.47
C LEU A 243 8.94 24.80 13.89
N GLU A 244 9.29 25.58 14.91
CA GLU A 244 8.82 25.41 16.29
C GLU A 244 7.35 25.85 16.46
N GLU A 245 6.92 26.88 15.72
CA GLU A 245 5.55 27.42 15.74
C GLU A 245 4.50 26.53 15.06
N LYS A 246 4.90 25.58 14.20
CA LYS A 246 4.03 24.55 13.62
C LYS A 246 4.23 23.21 14.36
N PRO A 247 3.44 22.85 15.39
CA PRO A 247 3.60 21.59 16.12
C PRO A 247 3.25 20.38 15.24
N LEU A 248 4.27 19.78 14.62
CA LEU A 248 4.15 18.58 13.80
C LEU A 248 4.25 17.30 14.66
N PRO A 249 3.57 16.20 14.29
CA PRO A 249 3.74 14.92 14.96
C PRO A 249 5.21 14.47 14.95
N LYS A 250 5.67 13.71 15.95
CA LYS A 250 7.08 13.26 16.04
C LYS A 250 7.58 12.50 14.80
N TYR A 251 6.69 11.86 14.06
CA TYR A 251 7.02 11.16 12.82
C TYR A 251 7.06 12.06 11.58
N VAL A 252 6.82 13.37 11.74
CA VAL A 252 6.89 14.47 10.75
C VAL A 252 7.88 15.58 11.19
N GLU A 253 8.60 15.39 12.30
CA GLU A 253 9.68 16.30 12.72
C GLU A 253 10.73 16.54 11.61
N PHE A 254 11.24 17.77 11.55
CA PHE A 254 12.32 18.14 10.63
C PHE A 254 13.57 17.29 10.90
N PRO A 255 14.14 16.61 9.88
CA PRO A 255 15.18 15.62 10.09
C PRO A 255 16.52 16.26 10.47
N ARG A 256 17.23 15.64 11.41
CA ARG A 256 18.54 16.14 11.90
C ARG A 256 19.73 15.88 10.96
N LYS A 257 19.58 15.02 9.96
CA LYS A 257 20.62 14.62 9.00
C LYS A 257 20.01 14.32 7.64
N LEU A 258 20.70 14.70 6.56
CA LEU A 258 20.35 14.37 5.18
C LEU A 258 21.39 13.48 4.53
N ASN A 259 20.99 12.74 3.50
CA ASN A 259 21.91 12.02 2.64
C ASN A 259 22.49 12.98 1.58
N TRP A 260 23.56 13.68 1.95
CA TRP A 260 24.22 14.66 1.09
C TRP A 260 24.85 14.05 -0.18
N GLU A 261 25.21 12.77 -0.15
CA GLU A 261 25.71 12.05 -1.33
C GLU A 261 24.59 11.86 -2.36
N ALA A 262 23.41 11.41 -1.90
CA ALA A 262 22.24 11.27 -2.76
C ALA A 262 21.75 12.63 -3.29
N LEU A 263 21.72 13.68 -2.45
CA LEU A 263 21.36 15.04 -2.88
C LEU A 263 22.34 15.59 -3.92
N ARG A 264 23.65 15.37 -3.74
CA ARG A 264 24.65 15.73 -4.75
C ARG A 264 24.41 14.97 -6.06
N LYS A 265 24.16 13.66 -5.99
CA LYS A 265 23.86 12.85 -7.17
C LYS A 265 22.59 13.33 -7.90
N ALA A 266 21.56 13.75 -7.18
CA ALA A 266 20.34 14.27 -7.78
C ALA A 266 20.59 15.60 -8.53
N TYR A 267 21.38 16.49 -7.95
CA TYR A 267 21.86 17.70 -8.62
C TYR A 267 22.74 17.39 -9.85
N GLU A 268 23.70 16.46 -9.72
CA GLU A 268 24.58 16.03 -10.83
C GLU A 268 23.79 15.36 -11.98
N MET A 269 22.63 14.77 -11.69
CA MET A 269 21.71 14.20 -12.69
C MET A 269 20.76 15.23 -13.31
N SER A 270 20.71 16.47 -12.79
CA SER A 270 19.75 17.51 -13.19
C SER A 270 18.31 16.98 -13.26
N VAL A 271 17.84 16.41 -12.14
CA VAL A 271 16.51 15.75 -12.08
C VAL A 271 15.39 16.66 -12.61
N SER A 272 14.54 16.07 -13.44
CA SER A 272 13.46 16.77 -14.13
C SER A 272 12.17 16.83 -13.32
N ASP A 273 11.91 15.82 -12.48
CA ASP A 273 10.70 15.72 -11.68
C ASP A 273 10.92 15.10 -10.28
N PHE A 274 9.86 15.15 -9.47
CA PHE A 274 9.87 14.61 -8.11
C PHE A 274 9.85 13.07 -8.07
N GLN A 275 9.42 12.40 -9.14
CA GLN A 275 9.46 10.94 -9.23
C GLN A 275 10.89 10.44 -9.43
N GLU A 276 11.72 11.12 -10.25
CA GLU A 276 13.15 10.87 -10.37
C GLU A 276 13.88 11.06 -9.03
N LEU A 277 13.59 12.15 -8.30
CA LEU A 277 14.08 12.33 -6.92
C LEU A 277 13.74 11.12 -6.04
N VAL A 278 12.48 10.69 -6.06
CA VAL A 278 12.03 9.53 -5.31
C VAL A 278 12.75 8.27 -5.78
N GLU A 279 13.08 8.08 -7.05
CA GLU A 279 13.79 6.90 -7.55
C GLU A 279 15.25 6.81 -7.09
N ILE A 280 15.92 7.93 -6.84
CA ILE A 280 17.33 7.95 -6.42
C ILE A 280 17.54 7.17 -5.10
N ARG A 281 18.57 6.32 -5.08
CA ARG A 281 18.96 5.57 -3.88
C ARG A 281 19.52 6.53 -2.84
N GLY A 282 18.89 6.59 -1.66
CA GLY A 282 19.25 7.50 -0.57
C GLY A 282 18.22 8.59 -0.28
N PHE A 283 17.25 8.79 -1.18
CA PHE A 283 16.02 9.52 -0.89
C PHE A 283 15.08 8.64 -0.08
N GLY A 284 15.28 8.67 1.24
CA GLY A 284 14.38 8.10 2.23
C GLY A 284 13.39 9.13 2.77
N PRO A 285 12.54 8.74 3.75
CA PRO A 285 11.48 9.59 4.29
C PRO A 285 12.04 10.89 4.87
N GLY A 286 13.19 10.83 5.56
CA GLY A 286 13.90 12.00 6.05
C GLY A 286 14.27 12.98 4.94
N THR A 287 15.00 12.54 3.91
CA THR A 287 15.44 13.42 2.81
C THR A 287 14.25 14.09 2.10
N ILE A 288 13.22 13.30 1.76
CA ILE A 288 12.00 13.80 1.10
C ILE A 288 11.27 14.82 1.99
N ARG A 289 11.11 14.52 3.29
CA ARG A 289 10.47 15.44 4.24
C ARG A 289 11.25 16.75 4.39
N ALA A 290 12.58 16.70 4.39
CA ALA A 290 13.41 17.89 4.53
C ALA A 290 13.20 18.87 3.38
N LEU A 291 13.22 18.37 2.14
CA LEU A 291 13.01 19.18 0.95
C LEU A 291 11.63 19.82 0.97
N ALA A 292 10.60 19.04 1.27
CA ALA A 292 9.24 19.54 1.33
C ALA A 292 9.01 20.55 2.48
N LEU A 293 9.59 20.34 3.67
CA LEU A 293 9.51 21.31 4.78
C LEU A 293 10.34 22.57 4.52
N LEU A 294 11.46 22.46 3.79
CA LEU A 294 12.20 23.63 3.31
C LEU A 294 11.39 24.39 2.24
N ALA A 295 10.67 23.69 1.37
CA ALA A 295 9.77 24.30 0.41
C ALA A 295 8.65 25.10 1.10
N GLU A 296 7.99 24.53 2.13
CA GLU A 296 6.97 25.28 2.90
C GLU A 296 7.55 26.53 3.59
N LEU A 297 8.80 26.43 4.08
CA LEU A 297 9.46 27.46 4.86
C LEU A 297 9.99 28.63 4.02
N VAL A 298 10.37 28.36 2.77
CA VAL A 298 11.05 29.32 1.89
C VAL A 298 10.10 29.91 0.85
N GLU A 299 9.26 29.08 0.23
CA GLU A 299 8.33 29.48 -0.84
C GLU A 299 6.86 29.49 -0.40
N GLY A 300 6.55 29.17 0.86
CA GLY A 300 5.18 29.19 1.41
C GLY A 300 4.23 28.12 0.85
N VAL A 301 4.72 27.18 0.05
CA VAL A 301 3.94 26.09 -0.55
C VAL A 301 3.59 25.03 0.50
N GLU A 302 2.33 24.59 0.58
CA GLU A 302 1.92 23.63 1.63
C GLU A 302 1.86 22.17 1.16
N VAL A 303 2.28 21.25 2.02
CA VAL A 303 1.99 19.83 1.88
C VAL A 303 0.67 19.49 2.57
N SER A 304 -0.17 18.69 1.91
CA SER A 304 -1.39 18.14 2.51
C SER A 304 -1.10 17.52 3.87
N ARG A 305 -1.76 18.07 4.90
CA ARG A 305 -1.73 17.55 6.28
C ARG A 305 -2.82 16.51 6.55
N LYS A 306 -3.63 16.20 5.54
CA LYS A 306 -4.81 15.32 5.62
C LYS A 306 -4.44 13.88 5.30
N ASP A 307 -4.91 12.96 6.14
CA ASP A 307 -4.77 11.52 5.91
C ASP A 307 -5.53 11.05 4.65
N PRO A 308 -4.87 10.41 3.66
CA PRO A 308 -5.51 9.93 2.44
C PRO A 308 -6.30 8.63 2.62
N VAL A 309 -6.40 8.06 3.83
CA VAL A 309 -7.15 6.83 4.09
C VAL A 309 -8.59 6.94 3.56
N ARG A 310 -8.93 6.05 2.60
CA ARG A 310 -10.25 6.01 1.94
C ARG A 310 -11.16 4.96 2.56
N TYR A 311 -10.59 3.80 2.86
CA TYR A 311 -11.24 2.64 3.46
C TYR A 311 -10.70 2.45 4.86
N SER A 312 -10.65 3.52 5.63
CA SER A 312 -10.33 3.40 7.05
C SER A 312 -11.11 2.21 7.61
N PHE A 313 -12.42 2.02 7.25
CA PHE A 313 -13.52 1.02 7.39
C PHE A 313 -13.57 0.23 6.10
N ALA A 314 -14.29 -0.87 6.23
CA ALA A 314 -15.13 -1.31 5.15
C ALA A 314 -16.59 -0.78 5.28
N PHE A 315 -17.10 -0.47 6.49
CA PHE A 315 -18.53 -0.43 6.82
C PHE A 315 -19.11 0.76 7.59
N GLY A 316 -18.61 1.99 7.50
CA GLY A 316 -19.24 3.10 8.24
C GLY A 316 -19.22 2.97 9.77
N GLY A 317 -19.59 4.02 10.48
CA GLY A 317 -20.01 3.86 11.87
C GLY A 317 -21.42 3.30 11.88
N LYS A 318 -21.77 2.38 12.80
CA LYS A 318 -23.18 2.06 13.07
C LYS A 318 -23.99 3.33 13.37
N ASP A 319 -23.32 4.30 14.02
CA ASP A 319 -23.82 5.61 14.43
C ASP A 319 -23.61 6.69 13.34
N GLY A 320 -23.24 6.30 12.11
CA GLY A 320 -23.09 7.21 10.97
C GLY A 320 -21.90 8.16 11.02
N VAL A 321 -20.98 8.05 11.98
CA VAL A 321 -19.79 8.91 12.11
C VAL A 321 -18.51 8.17 11.67
N PRO A 322 -17.67 8.75 10.79
CA PRO A 322 -17.84 10.02 10.07
C PRO A 322 -18.79 9.92 8.85
N TYR A 323 -19.27 8.73 8.48
CA TYR A 323 -20.38 8.48 7.53
C TYR A 323 -20.90 7.04 7.68
N PRO A 324 -22.07 6.70 7.10
CA PRO A 324 -22.65 5.36 7.11
C PRO A 324 -21.88 4.30 6.32
N VAL A 325 -22.35 3.06 6.44
CA VAL A 325 -21.85 1.84 5.80
C VAL A 325 -21.95 1.93 4.27
N ASP A 326 -20.87 1.64 3.53
CA ASP A 326 -20.98 1.30 2.08
C ASP A 326 -21.36 -0.18 1.95
N THR A 327 -22.61 -0.49 2.32
CA THR A 327 -23.17 -1.84 2.22
C THR A 327 -23.14 -2.31 0.77
N SER A 328 -23.40 -1.44 -0.21
CA SER A 328 -23.48 -1.87 -1.61
C SER A 328 -22.19 -2.51 -2.12
N ARG A 329 -21.02 -1.95 -1.78
CA ARG A 329 -19.73 -2.54 -2.19
C ARG A 329 -19.37 -3.78 -1.38
N MET A 330 -19.71 -3.78 -0.10
CA MET A 330 -19.61 -4.94 0.79
C MET A 330 -20.41 -6.14 0.26
N ASP A 331 -21.70 -5.94 0.04
CA ASP A 331 -22.67 -6.94 -0.41
C ASP A 331 -22.24 -7.51 -1.76
N LYS A 332 -21.73 -6.68 -2.67
CA LYS A 332 -21.16 -7.13 -3.95
C LYS A 332 -19.94 -8.03 -3.76
N ALA A 333 -19.00 -7.66 -2.88
CA ALA A 333 -17.82 -8.48 -2.62
C ALA A 333 -18.16 -9.81 -1.92
N ILE A 334 -19.10 -9.78 -0.97
CA ILE A 334 -19.56 -10.96 -0.21
C ILE A 334 -20.44 -11.87 -1.08
N SER A 335 -21.37 -11.32 -1.87
CA SER A 335 -22.16 -12.08 -2.84
C SER A 335 -21.23 -12.76 -3.83
N PHE A 336 -20.35 -12.01 -4.49
CA PHE A 336 -19.41 -12.59 -5.46
C PHE A 336 -18.56 -13.72 -4.85
N MET A 337 -18.04 -13.53 -3.63
CA MET A 337 -17.28 -14.59 -2.95
C MET A 337 -18.16 -15.79 -2.59
N SER A 338 -19.42 -15.55 -2.21
CA SER A 338 -20.40 -16.61 -1.91
C SER A 338 -20.78 -17.39 -3.17
N ASP A 339 -20.95 -16.70 -4.31
CA ASP A 339 -21.26 -17.28 -5.62
C ASP A 339 -20.11 -18.18 -6.09
N ILE A 340 -18.86 -17.69 -6.03
CA ILE A 340 -17.67 -18.50 -6.31
C ILE A 340 -17.58 -19.72 -5.38
N VAL A 341 -17.76 -19.53 -4.07
CA VAL A 341 -17.78 -20.64 -3.09
C VAL A 341 -18.93 -21.62 -3.39
N SER A 342 -20.07 -21.16 -3.91
CA SER A 342 -21.20 -21.98 -4.34
C SER A 342 -20.86 -22.87 -5.54
N TRP A 343 -19.94 -22.44 -6.41
CA TRP A 343 -19.48 -23.22 -7.57
C TRP A 343 -18.34 -24.18 -7.23
N LEU A 344 -17.65 -24.01 -6.10
CA LEU A 344 -16.56 -24.90 -5.72
C LEU A 344 -17.04 -26.33 -5.40
N GLU A 345 -16.35 -27.30 -6.01
CA GLU A 345 -16.45 -28.74 -5.71
C GLU A 345 -15.67 -29.10 -4.43
N ILE A 346 -16.19 -28.63 -3.30
CA ILE A 346 -15.69 -28.92 -1.95
C ILE A 346 -16.77 -29.58 -1.09
N LYS A 347 -16.39 -30.13 0.07
CA LYS A 347 -17.34 -30.81 0.97
C LYS A 347 -18.42 -29.85 1.45
N SER A 348 -19.65 -30.36 1.60
CA SER A 348 -20.82 -29.56 2.01
C SER A 348 -20.60 -28.83 3.34
N GLU A 349 -19.93 -29.47 4.30
CA GLU A 349 -19.60 -28.87 5.60
C GLU A 349 -18.55 -27.76 5.48
N GLU A 350 -17.54 -27.93 4.62
CA GLU A 350 -16.53 -26.90 4.34
C GLU A 350 -17.19 -25.68 3.67
N LYS A 351 -18.07 -25.92 2.70
CA LYS A 351 -18.85 -24.92 1.98
C LYS A 351 -19.76 -24.12 2.92
N SER A 352 -20.52 -24.82 3.76
CA SER A 352 -21.39 -24.23 4.78
C SER A 352 -20.62 -23.36 5.79
N GLN A 353 -19.44 -23.80 6.25
CA GLN A 353 -18.59 -23.01 7.15
C GLN A 353 -18.07 -21.72 6.49
N ILE A 354 -17.70 -21.76 5.20
CA ILE A 354 -17.23 -20.57 4.47
C ILE A 354 -18.39 -19.58 4.26
N LEU A 355 -19.55 -20.06 3.81
CA LEU A 355 -20.74 -19.22 3.61
C LEU A 355 -21.24 -18.62 4.93
N LYS A 356 -21.25 -19.38 6.02
CA LYS A 356 -21.57 -18.87 7.36
C LYS A 356 -20.63 -17.72 7.75
N ARG A 357 -19.31 -17.91 7.62
CA ARG A 357 -18.32 -16.84 7.91
C ARG A 357 -18.54 -15.61 7.06
N LEU A 358 -18.83 -15.77 5.77
CA LEU A 358 -19.15 -14.64 4.89
C LEU A 358 -20.41 -13.90 5.33
N SER A 359 -21.44 -14.62 5.80
CA SER A 359 -22.67 -14.02 6.34
C SER A 359 -22.47 -13.33 7.70
N GLU A 360 -21.54 -13.78 8.54
CA GLU A 360 -21.19 -13.14 9.83
C GLU A 360 -20.48 -11.78 9.65
N ILE A 361 -19.99 -11.47 8.45
CA ILE A 361 -19.43 -10.15 8.13
C ILE A 361 -20.56 -9.15 7.86
N LEU A 362 -21.65 -9.59 7.21
CA LEU A 362 -22.80 -8.73 6.89
C LEU A 362 -23.40 -8.17 8.19
N PRO A 363 -23.59 -6.85 8.31
CA PRO A 363 -24.35 -6.31 9.42
C PRO A 363 -25.75 -6.93 9.40
N GLU A 364 -26.30 -7.29 10.57
CA GLU A 364 -27.71 -7.68 10.65
C GLU A 364 -28.55 -6.61 9.96
N LYS A 365 -29.46 -7.02 9.08
CA LYS A 365 -30.37 -6.10 8.40
C LYS A 365 -31.15 -5.34 9.47
N THR A 366 -30.75 -4.08 9.71
CA THR A 366 -31.53 -3.14 10.49
C THR A 366 -32.87 -2.99 9.77
N ARG A 367 -33.92 -3.52 10.38
CA ARG A 367 -35.29 -3.52 9.85
C ARG A 367 -35.85 -2.10 9.80
#